data_AF-A0A0K9P6T6-F1
#
_entry.id   AF-A0A0K9P6T6-F1
#
_cell.length_a   1.000
_cell.length_b   1.000
_cell.length_c   1.000
_cell.angle_alpha   90.00
_cell.angle_beta   90.00
_cell.angle_gamma   90.00
#
_symmetry.space_group_name_H-M   'P 1'
#
loop_
_entity.id
_entity.type
_entity.pdbx_description
1 polymer ?
#
loop_
_entity_poly.entity_id
_entity_poly.type
_entity_poly.pdbx_seq_one_letter_code
_entity_poly.pdbx_strand_id
1 'polypeptide(L)'
;MWFSFNRCHPSSTRFTIVRIGTHCYIGVSNETSYGVMEFIQAAKMEGLPKIVSIQNVYSLIARSRFEVDLVEICHPNNNDIGLLAYSPLAGGSLSGKYLGPETEASKKGRFKIFPGYMERYNKSRFSFKGFCLRLGVISAVD
;
A
#
# COMPACT_ATOMS: atom_id res chain seq x y z
N MET A 1 -2.39 -10.45 11.51
CA MET A 1 -3.03 -10.47 12.84
C MET A 1 -4.12 -9.40 12.81
N TRP A 2 -5.37 -9.85 12.67
CA TRP A 2 -6.56 -9.03 12.47
C TRP A 2 -7.53 -9.37 13.60
N PHE A 3 -8.04 -8.38 14.33
CA PHE A 3 -9.07 -8.59 15.33
C PHE A 3 -10.22 -7.60 15.06
N SER A 4 -11.43 -8.14 14.92
CA SER A 4 -12.66 -7.42 14.62
C SER A 4 -13.45 -7.21 15.91
N PHE A 5 -14.08 -6.03 16.08
CA PHE A 5 -15.08 -5.82 17.13
C PHE A 5 -16.45 -6.23 16.59
N ASN A 6 -17.12 -7.14 17.31
CA ASN A 6 -18.48 -7.57 17.03
C ASN A 6 -19.48 -6.42 17.24
N ARG A 7 -19.79 -5.68 16.17
CA ARG A 7 -21.10 -5.09 15.79
C ARG A 7 -20.87 -3.93 14.81
N CYS A 8 -20.82 -4.25 13.52
CA CYS A 8 -21.24 -3.34 12.47
C CYS A 8 -21.63 -4.19 11.26
N HIS A 9 -22.81 -3.96 10.69
CA HIS A 9 -23.37 -4.73 9.58
C HIS A 9 -22.51 -4.66 8.30
N PRO A 10 -22.62 -5.64 7.37
CA PRO A 10 -21.65 -5.85 6.31
C PRO A 10 -21.97 -5.01 5.07
N SER A 11 -21.19 -3.97 4.84
CA SER A 11 -21.02 -3.41 3.50
C SER A 11 -19.59 -2.89 3.33
N SER A 12 -18.71 -3.77 2.84
CA SER A 12 -17.42 -3.46 2.17
C SER A 12 -16.39 -2.55 2.88
N THR A 13 -16.58 -2.16 4.14
CA THR A 13 -15.78 -1.16 4.84
C THR A 13 -14.49 -1.81 5.41
N ARG A 14 -13.33 -1.51 4.82
CA ARG A 14 -12.00 -2.11 5.13
C ARG A 14 -11.30 -1.44 6.34
N PHE A 15 -11.88 -1.57 7.53
CA PHE A 15 -11.36 -0.98 8.78
C PHE A 15 -10.75 -2.04 9.67
N THR A 16 -9.63 -1.72 10.31
CA THR A 16 -8.94 -2.61 11.26
C THR A 16 -8.92 -1.96 12.64
N ILE A 17 -9.30 -2.73 13.64
CA ILE A 17 -9.32 -2.33 15.04
C ILE A 17 -8.23 -3.14 15.75
N VAL A 18 -7.26 -2.48 16.37
CA VAL A 18 -6.18 -3.14 17.12
C VAL A 18 -6.35 -2.83 18.59
N ARG A 19 -6.54 -3.88 19.40
CA ARG A 19 -6.70 -3.77 20.85
C ARG A 19 -5.42 -4.20 21.55
N ILE A 20 -4.85 -3.29 22.37
CA ILE A 20 -3.69 -3.56 23.22
C ILE A 20 -4.12 -3.24 24.65
N GLY A 21 -4.46 -4.27 25.42
CA GLY A 21 -5.03 -4.13 26.76
C GLY A 21 -6.42 -3.48 26.74
N THR A 22 -6.58 -2.37 27.45
CA THR A 22 -7.81 -1.57 27.53
C THR A 22 -7.95 -0.54 26.41
N HIS A 23 -6.88 -0.24 25.68
CA HIS A 23 -6.86 0.78 24.64
C HIS A 23 -6.99 0.15 23.25
N CYS A 24 -7.66 0.88 22.36
CA CYS A 24 -7.98 0.42 21.03
C CYS A 24 -7.64 1.48 20.00
N TYR A 25 -6.88 1.11 18.97
CA TYR A 25 -6.49 1.97 17.86
C TYR A 25 -7.23 1.57 16.60
N ILE A 26 -7.60 2.57 15.79
CA ILE A 26 -8.31 2.37 14.53
C ILE A 26 -7.37 2.72 13.37
N GLY A 27 -7.27 1.80 12.43
CA GLY A 27 -6.54 1.98 11.17
C GLY A 27 -7.41 1.65 9.97
N VAL A 28 -7.08 2.25 8.83
CA VAL A 28 -7.80 2.06 7.56
C VAL A 28 -6.86 1.43 6.53
N SER A 29 -7.37 0.79 5.49
CA SER A 29 -6.52 0.22 4.44
C SER A 29 -7.13 0.35 3.06
N ASN A 30 -6.28 0.67 2.08
CA ASN A 30 -6.68 0.91 0.69
C ASN A 30 -7.73 2.02 0.56
N GLU A 31 -7.66 3.01 1.44
CA GLU A 31 -8.52 4.18 1.42
C GLU A 31 -7.92 5.31 0.59
N THR A 32 -8.78 6.25 0.21
CA THR A 32 -8.44 7.50 -0.47
C THR A 32 -8.47 8.67 0.52
N SER A 33 -8.01 9.83 0.06
CA SER A 33 -8.17 11.13 0.75
C SER A 33 -9.58 11.34 1.28
N TYR A 34 -10.58 11.16 0.42
CA TYR A 34 -11.99 11.30 0.75
C TYR A 34 -12.41 10.38 1.89
N GLY A 35 -12.13 9.08 1.77
CA GLY A 35 -12.48 8.10 2.80
C GLY A 35 -11.83 8.47 4.15
N VAL A 36 -10.53 8.76 4.15
CA VAL A 36 -9.79 9.18 5.34
C VAL A 36 -10.44 10.39 6.01
N MET A 37 -10.83 11.41 5.24
CA MET A 37 -11.47 12.62 5.77
C MET A 37 -12.86 12.34 6.34
N GLU A 38 -13.65 11.48 5.71
CA GLU A 38 -14.95 11.04 6.24
C GLU A 38 -14.80 10.34 7.59
N PHE A 39 -13.79 9.46 7.76
CA PHE A 39 -13.50 8.84 9.06
C PHE A 39 -13.11 9.84 10.14
N ILE A 40 -12.26 10.82 9.77
CA ILE A 40 -11.85 11.87 10.70
C ILE A 40 -13.07 12.72 11.10
N GLN A 41 -13.92 13.07 10.15
CA GLN A 41 -15.10 13.89 10.40
C GLN A 41 -16.13 13.16 11.24
N ALA A 42 -16.43 11.89 10.93
CA ALA A 42 -17.32 11.05 11.72
C ALA A 42 -16.81 10.90 13.16
N ALA A 43 -15.51 10.65 13.35
CA ALA A 43 -14.92 10.56 14.68
C ALA A 43 -15.08 11.86 15.49
N LYS A 44 -14.92 13.03 14.85
CA LYS A 44 -15.12 14.33 15.48
C LYS A 44 -16.58 14.57 15.89
N MET A 45 -17.53 14.24 15.03
CA MET A 45 -18.97 14.45 15.29
C MET A 45 -19.50 13.57 16.41
N GLU A 46 -19.03 12.32 16.47
CA GLU A 46 -19.50 11.32 17.43
C GLU A 46 -18.65 11.26 18.71
N GLY A 47 -17.63 12.11 18.85
CA GLY A 47 -16.70 12.08 19.98
C GLY A 47 -15.90 10.79 20.10
N LEU A 48 -15.67 10.09 18.99
CA LEU A 48 -14.95 8.82 18.93
C LEU A 48 -13.44 9.02 18.69
N PRO A 49 -12.60 8.02 19.03
CA PRO A 49 -11.19 8.04 18.67
C PRO A 49 -10.99 8.16 17.15
N LYS A 50 -10.15 9.11 16.74
CA LYS A 50 -9.71 9.28 15.35
C LYS A 50 -8.87 8.09 14.90
N ILE A 51 -8.91 7.79 13.59
CA ILE A 51 -7.96 6.87 12.96
C ILE A 51 -6.51 7.37 13.14
N VAL A 52 -5.58 6.43 13.33
CA VAL A 52 -4.16 6.73 13.60
C VAL A 52 -3.22 6.23 12.52
N SER A 53 -3.71 5.37 11.61
CA SER A 53 -2.89 4.80 10.55
C SER A 53 -3.68 4.47 9.29
N ILE A 54 -2.97 4.48 8.16
CA ILE A 54 -3.45 3.99 6.87
C ILE A 54 -2.47 2.98 6.30
N GLN A 55 -2.97 1.81 5.89
CA GLN A 55 -2.19 0.79 5.21
C GLN A 55 -2.46 0.85 3.70
N ASN A 56 -1.58 1.54 2.97
CA ASN A 56 -1.66 1.73 1.52
C ASN A 56 -0.42 1.19 0.79
N VAL A 57 -0.56 0.93 -0.51
CA VAL A 57 0.56 0.51 -1.37
C VAL A 57 1.53 1.66 -1.49
N TYR A 58 2.79 1.40 -1.13
CA TYR A 58 3.86 2.38 -1.30
C TYR A 58 5.19 1.67 -1.53
N SER A 59 5.84 2.00 -2.65
CA SER A 59 7.16 1.49 -3.02
C SER A 59 7.81 2.45 -4.01
N LEU A 60 9.10 2.25 -4.31
CA LEU A 60 9.85 3.10 -5.24
C LEU A 60 9.13 3.29 -6.60
N ILE A 61 8.40 2.27 -7.07
CA ILE A 61 7.72 2.28 -8.37
C ILE A 61 6.20 2.49 -8.27
N ALA A 62 5.64 2.54 -7.07
CA ALA A 62 4.21 2.78 -6.82
C ALA A 62 4.05 3.83 -5.72
N ARG A 63 4.17 5.10 -6.13
CA ARG A 63 4.17 6.28 -5.26
C ARG A 63 2.91 7.13 -5.40
N SER A 64 2.43 7.29 -6.64
CA SER A 64 1.40 8.28 -7.00
C SER A 64 0.12 8.18 -6.19
N ARG A 65 -0.37 6.97 -5.87
CA ARG A 65 -1.60 6.82 -5.08
C ARG A 65 -1.51 7.39 -3.66
N PHE A 66 -0.32 7.37 -3.05
CA PHE A 66 -0.16 7.92 -1.71
C PHE A 66 0.31 9.37 -1.77
N GLU A 67 1.29 9.67 -2.63
CA GLU A 67 1.89 11.01 -2.67
C GLU A 67 0.96 12.08 -3.20
N VAL A 68 0.16 11.77 -4.22
CA VAL A 68 -0.74 12.75 -4.83
C VAL A 68 -2.00 12.94 -4.00
N ASP A 69 -2.49 11.87 -3.37
CA ASP A 69 -3.81 11.86 -2.74
C ASP A 69 -3.75 12.03 -1.22
N LEU A 70 -2.79 11.40 -0.54
CA LEU A 70 -2.85 11.18 0.91
C LEU A 70 -1.76 11.87 1.72
N VAL A 71 -0.63 12.24 1.12
CA VAL A 71 0.51 12.81 1.86
C VAL A 71 0.11 14.05 2.65
N GLU A 72 -0.62 14.97 2.03
CA GLU A 72 -1.06 16.20 2.70
C GLU A 72 -1.98 15.87 3.88
N ILE A 73 -3.01 15.05 3.67
CA ILE A 73 -3.97 14.69 4.72
C ILE A 73 -3.26 13.96 5.87
N CYS A 74 -2.37 13.02 5.56
CA CYS A 74 -1.69 12.20 6.55
C CYS A 74 -0.57 12.93 7.29
N HIS A 75 -0.16 14.11 6.80
CA HIS A 75 0.96 14.86 7.35
C HIS A 75 0.81 15.09 8.87
N PRO A 76 1.90 14.99 9.67
CA PRO A 76 1.86 15.20 11.12
C PRO A 76 1.20 16.52 11.55
N ASN A 77 1.40 17.59 10.78
CA ASN A 77 0.81 18.90 11.08
C ASN A 77 -0.67 19.04 10.71
N ASN A 78 -1.24 18.08 9.95
CA ASN A 78 -2.62 18.13 9.47
C ASN A 78 -3.52 17.18 10.26
N ASN A 79 -3.30 15.87 10.10
CA ASN A 79 -4.08 14.86 10.81
C ASN A 79 -3.24 13.80 11.52
N ASP A 80 -1.91 13.80 11.39
CA ASP A 80 -1.01 12.86 12.09
C ASP A 80 -1.47 11.40 11.93
N ILE A 81 -1.50 10.93 10.68
CA ILE A 81 -1.91 9.56 10.34
C ILE A 81 -0.71 8.84 9.74
N GLY A 82 -0.25 7.78 10.42
CA GLY A 82 0.92 7.02 9.98
C GLY A 82 0.64 6.17 8.74
N LEU A 83 1.52 6.24 7.74
CA LEU A 83 1.49 5.28 6.62
C LEU A 83 2.16 3.96 7.02
N LEU A 84 1.39 2.88 6.95
CA LEU A 84 1.87 1.50 6.99
C LEU A 84 2.01 0.99 5.55
N ALA A 85 3.17 1.25 4.93
CA ALA A 85 3.44 0.86 3.55
C ALA A 85 3.38 -0.66 3.37
N TYR A 86 2.49 -1.13 2.50
CA TYR A 86 2.50 -2.52 2.06
C TYR A 86 3.06 -2.65 0.63
N SER A 87 3.58 -3.85 0.31
CA SER A 87 4.30 -4.14 -0.94
C SER A 87 5.53 -3.25 -1.20
N PRO A 88 6.47 -3.10 -0.24
CA PRO A 88 7.66 -2.25 -0.42
C PRO A 88 8.55 -2.70 -1.60
N LEU A 89 8.52 -3.99 -1.96
CA LEU A 89 9.24 -4.55 -3.11
C LEU A 89 8.39 -4.71 -4.38
N ALA A 90 7.17 -4.15 -4.42
CA ALA A 90 6.26 -4.22 -5.57
C ALA A 90 6.08 -5.64 -6.13
N GLY A 91 5.62 -6.58 -5.31
CA GLY A 91 5.47 -7.99 -5.71
C GLY A 91 6.80 -8.74 -5.91
N GLY A 92 7.91 -8.15 -5.47
CA GLY A 92 9.28 -8.62 -5.70
C GLY A 92 9.91 -8.05 -6.98
N SER A 93 9.24 -7.14 -7.69
CA SER A 93 9.78 -6.48 -8.88
C SER A 93 11.10 -5.76 -8.59
N LEU A 94 11.18 -5.11 -7.44
CA LEU A 94 12.35 -4.33 -7.04
C LEU A 94 13.53 -5.20 -6.60
N SER A 95 13.34 -6.51 -6.43
CA SER A 95 14.45 -7.43 -6.14
C SER A 95 15.23 -7.84 -7.39
N GLY A 96 14.84 -7.36 -8.57
CA GLY A 96 15.50 -7.67 -9.84
C GLY A 96 15.21 -9.07 -10.42
N LYS A 97 14.53 -9.96 -9.69
CA LYS A 97 14.33 -11.35 -10.13
C LYS A 97 13.49 -11.53 -11.39
N TYR A 98 12.74 -10.50 -11.80
CA TYR A 98 11.89 -10.51 -13.01
C TYR A 98 12.51 -9.75 -14.19
N LEU A 99 13.80 -9.41 -14.12
CA LEU A 99 14.47 -8.62 -15.16
C LEU A 99 14.78 -9.44 -16.42
N GLY A 100 15.08 -10.74 -16.26
CA GLY A 100 15.28 -11.67 -17.37
C GLY A 100 13.98 -12.39 -17.79
N PRO A 101 13.74 -12.58 -19.10
CA PRO A 101 12.54 -13.27 -19.60
C PRO A 101 12.49 -14.74 -19.14
N GLU A 102 13.64 -15.40 -19.06
CA GLU A 102 13.75 -16.85 -18.79
C GLU A 102 13.90 -17.22 -17.31
N THR A 103 13.86 -16.25 -16.40
CA THR A 103 14.00 -16.52 -14.96
C THR A 103 12.83 -17.35 -14.42
N GLU A 104 13.09 -18.20 -13.42
CA GLU A 104 12.03 -18.94 -12.72
C GLU A 104 10.96 -18.01 -12.14
N ALA A 105 11.35 -16.80 -11.70
CA ALA A 105 10.40 -15.80 -11.24
C ALA A 105 9.53 -15.24 -12.37
N SER A 106 10.06 -15.02 -13.57
CA SER A 106 9.24 -14.62 -14.73
C SER A 106 8.24 -15.71 -15.14
N LYS A 107 8.61 -16.98 -14.98
CA LYS A 107 7.77 -18.14 -15.36
C LYS A 107 6.71 -18.49 -14.30
N LYS A 108 7.08 -18.48 -13.02
CA LYS A 108 6.25 -19.01 -11.90
C LYS A 108 6.01 -18.00 -10.78
N GLY A 109 6.54 -16.79 -10.88
CA GLY A 109 6.45 -15.78 -9.83
C GLY A 109 5.09 -15.10 -9.76
N ARG A 110 4.95 -14.16 -8.82
CA ARG A 110 3.67 -13.53 -8.47
C ARG A 110 3.02 -12.77 -9.63
N PHE A 111 3.82 -12.24 -10.55
CA PHE A 111 3.32 -11.57 -11.77
C PHE A 111 2.59 -12.52 -12.71
N LYS A 112 2.94 -13.81 -12.73
CA LYS A 112 2.24 -14.83 -13.51
C LYS A 112 1.03 -15.40 -12.75
N ILE A 113 1.17 -15.62 -11.45
CA ILE A 113 0.10 -16.20 -10.61
C ILE A 113 -1.06 -15.19 -10.40
N PHE A 114 -0.75 -13.90 -10.27
CA PHE A 114 -1.73 -12.83 -9.97
C PHE A 114 -1.67 -11.68 -11.00
N PRO A 115 -1.97 -11.92 -12.28
CA PRO A 115 -1.74 -10.95 -13.36
C PRO A 115 -2.52 -9.64 -13.14
N GLY A 116 -3.81 -9.70 -12.80
CA GLY A 116 -4.62 -8.50 -12.57
C GLY A 116 -4.19 -7.68 -11.35
N TYR A 117 -3.79 -8.33 -10.25
CA TYR A 117 -3.32 -7.59 -9.08
C TYR A 117 -1.97 -6.91 -9.34
N MET A 118 -1.05 -7.61 -10.04
CA MET A 118 0.30 -7.12 -10.30
C MET A 118 0.38 -6.09 -11.44
N GLU A 119 -0.68 -5.95 -12.23
CA GLU A 119 -0.77 -4.97 -13.32
C GLU A 119 -0.46 -3.53 -12.86
N ARG A 120 -0.81 -3.20 -11.62
CA ARG A 120 -0.52 -1.90 -10.98
C ARG A 120 0.96 -1.51 -10.98
N TYR A 121 1.87 -2.48 -11.14
CA TYR A 121 3.32 -2.25 -11.17
C TYR A 121 3.92 -2.24 -12.57
N ASN A 122 3.18 -2.67 -13.61
CA ASN A 122 3.75 -2.95 -14.93
C ASN A 122 4.38 -1.71 -15.57
N LYS A 123 3.67 -0.59 -15.61
CA LYS A 123 4.15 0.67 -16.21
C LYS A 123 5.51 1.10 -15.62
N SER A 124 5.60 1.14 -14.30
CA SER A 124 6.79 1.61 -13.59
C SER A 124 7.92 0.57 -13.52
N ARG A 125 7.59 -0.73 -13.54
CA ARG A 125 8.58 -1.82 -13.53
C ARG A 125 9.47 -1.80 -14.77
N PHE A 126 8.90 -1.54 -15.94
CA PHE A 126 9.71 -1.46 -17.18
C PHE A 126 10.68 -0.28 -17.15
N SER A 127 10.24 0.86 -16.61
CA SER A 127 11.13 2.01 -16.37
C SER A 127 12.27 1.66 -15.40
N PHE A 128 11.96 0.95 -14.30
CA PHE A 128 12.96 0.45 -13.36
C PHE A 128 13.98 -0.49 -14.00
N LYS A 129 13.54 -1.43 -14.86
CA LYS A 129 14.44 -2.28 -15.64
C LYS A 129 15.41 -1.45 -16.49
N GLY A 130 14.90 -0.44 -17.21
CA GLY A 130 15.74 0.46 -18.01
C GLY A 130 16.73 1.27 -17.17
N PHE A 131 16.32 1.70 -15.97
CA PHE A 131 17.21 2.37 -15.01
C PHE A 131 18.34 1.46 -14.53
N CYS A 132 18.03 0.21 -14.15
CA CYS A 132 19.04 -0.76 -13.74
C CYS A 132 20.03 -1.10 -14.86
N LEU A 133 19.56 -1.21 -16.11
CA LEU A 133 20.43 -1.41 -17.29
C LEU A 133 21.40 -0.24 -17.47
N ARG A 134 20.91 1.00 -17.38
CA ARG A 134 21.76 2.20 -17.51
C ARG A 134 22.83 2.32 -16.43
N LEU A 135 22.54 1.86 -15.22
CA LEU A 135 23.50 1.87 -14.12
C LEU A 135 24.50 0.69 -14.18
N GLY A 136 24.36 -0.23 -15.14
CA GLY A 136 25.22 -1.43 -15.22
C GLY A 136 25.04 -2.40 -14.06
N VAL A 137 24.00 -2.23 -13.23
CA VAL A 137 23.69 -3.10 -12.08
C VAL A 137 23.15 -4.45 -12.56
N ILE A 138 22.66 -4.49 -13.80
CA ILE A 138 22.31 -5.70 -14.53
C ILE A 138 22.90 -5.61 -15.93
N SER A 139 23.46 -6.70 -16.41
CA SER A 139 23.82 -6.84 -17.82
C SER A 139 22.53 -6.95 -18.63
N ALA A 140 22.52 -6.37 -19.84
CA ALA A 140 21.62 -6.82 -20.88
C ALA A 140 22.05 -8.27 -21.17
N VAL A 141 21.48 -9.23 -20.45
CA VAL A 141 21.70 -10.63 -20.78
C VAL A 141 21.01 -10.84 -22.12
N ASP A 142 21.84 -11.24 -23.08
CA ASP A 142 21.51 -11.57 -24.48
C ASP A 142 20.26 -12.46 -24.64
#